data_AF-A0A929EBE6-F1
#
_entry.id   AF-A0A929EBE6-F1
#
_cell.length_a   1.000
_cell.length_b   1.000
_cell.length_c   1.000
_cell.angle_alpha   90.00
_cell.angle_beta   90.00
_cell.angle_gamma   90.00
#
_symmetry.space_group_name_H-M   'P 1'
#
loop_
_entity.id
_entity.type
_entity.pdbx_description
1 polymer ?
#
loop_
_entity_poly.entity_id
_entity_poly.type
_entity_poly.pdbx_seq_one_letter_code
_entity_poly.pdbx_strand_id
1 'polypeptide(L)'
;MNFKKTLIKTLATTSLLVLLTQTASAVSAANGKDLHDESCIACHTSLTNGQPTSIYTRSDRKFNTLKGLNKQVMRCQNSVGANWFDDQIADVVEYLNTNYYKVK
;
A
#
# COMPACT_ATOMS: atom_id res chain seq x y z
N MET A 1 28.47 48.53 18.00
CA MET A 1 27.96 47.69 19.10
C MET A 1 26.50 47.35 18.79
N ASN A 2 26.18 46.07 18.61
CA ASN A 2 24.80 45.57 18.46
C ASN A 2 24.02 45.77 19.77
N PHE A 3 22.69 45.93 19.72
CA PHE A 3 21.72 45.06 20.41
C PHE A 3 20.26 45.52 20.20
N LYS A 4 19.55 44.71 19.42
CA LYS A 4 18.13 44.29 19.51
C LYS A 4 17.24 45.01 20.54
N LYS A 5 16.01 45.37 20.14
CA LYS A 5 14.76 44.69 20.58
C LYS A 5 13.47 45.38 20.12
N THR A 6 12.57 44.52 19.61
CA THR A 6 11.10 44.55 19.75
C THR A 6 10.32 45.59 18.96
N LEU A 7 9.45 45.11 18.05
CA LEU A 7 8.00 45.37 18.03
C LEU A 7 7.43 44.99 16.66
N ILE A 8 6.93 43.77 16.49
CA ILE A 8 5.70 43.57 15.72
C ILE A 8 4.85 42.58 16.52
N LYS A 9 3.75 43.11 17.05
CA LYS A 9 2.68 42.38 17.72
C LYS A 9 1.75 41.83 16.63
N THR A 10 1.38 40.55 16.78
CA THR A 10 0.10 39.93 16.38
C THR A 10 -0.53 40.32 15.04
N LEU A 11 -0.60 39.37 14.10
CA LEU A 11 -1.80 39.08 13.31
C LEU A 11 -1.67 37.68 12.66
N ALA A 12 -2.77 36.92 12.65
CA ALA A 12 -3.00 35.66 11.92
C ALA A 12 -2.47 34.34 12.53
N THR A 13 -2.85 34.02 13.76
CA THR A 13 -2.86 32.64 14.28
C THR A 13 -4.18 31.94 13.93
N THR A 14 -4.41 31.54 12.68
CA THR A 14 -5.41 30.50 12.32
C THR A 14 -5.17 29.96 10.90
N SER A 15 -4.17 29.12 10.70
CA SER A 15 -4.14 28.18 9.56
C SER A 15 -3.02 27.16 9.74
N LEU A 16 -3.23 26.20 10.63
CA LEU A 16 -2.44 24.96 10.59
C LEU A 16 -3.24 23.81 11.21
N LEU A 17 -4.32 23.40 10.55
CA LEU A 17 -5.00 22.16 10.94
C LEU A 17 -5.66 21.46 9.74
N VAL A 18 -4.89 21.19 8.69
CA VAL A 18 -5.32 20.24 7.65
C VAL A 18 -4.09 19.47 7.17
N LEU A 19 -3.68 18.41 7.88
CA LEU A 19 -2.73 17.42 7.32
C LEU A 19 -2.69 16.09 8.13
N LEU A 20 -3.82 15.61 8.66
CA LEU A 20 -3.87 14.30 9.36
C LEU A 20 -4.58 13.16 8.61
N THR A 21 -5.12 13.38 7.42
CA THR A 21 -6.00 12.38 6.78
C THR A 21 -5.29 11.40 5.83
N GLN A 22 -3.96 11.44 5.70
CA GLN A 22 -3.21 10.59 4.74
C GLN A 22 -2.41 9.44 5.38
N THR A 23 -2.46 9.28 6.70
CA THR A 23 -1.64 8.26 7.39
C THR A 23 -2.19 6.84 7.23
N ALA A 24 -3.52 6.67 7.20
CA ALA A 24 -4.15 5.35 7.18
C ALA A 24 -3.76 4.54 5.93
N SER A 25 -3.95 5.08 4.73
CA SER A 25 -3.59 4.39 3.47
C SER A 25 -2.09 4.11 3.33
N ALA A 26 -1.25 5.03 3.79
CA ALA A 26 0.20 4.83 3.74
C ALA A 26 0.65 3.70 4.69
N VAL A 27 0.04 3.61 5.88
CA VAL A 27 0.30 2.54 6.85
C VAL A 27 -0.24 1.19 6.34
N SER A 28 -1.46 1.15 5.81
CA SER A 28 -2.05 -0.04 5.20
C SER A 28 -1.22 -0.57 4.02
N ALA A 29 -0.76 0.31 3.13
CA ALA A 29 0.10 -0.09 2.02
C ALA A 29 1.49 -0.60 2.47
N ALA A 30 2.04 -0.07 3.56
CA ALA A 30 3.29 -0.58 4.14
C ALA A 30 3.11 -1.98 4.74
N ASN A 31 2.08 -2.17 5.56
CA ASN A 31 1.75 -3.49 6.13
C ASN A 31 1.45 -4.52 5.02
N GLY A 32 0.68 -4.12 4.01
CA GLY A 32 0.36 -4.96 2.86
C GLY A 32 1.58 -5.38 2.05
N LYS A 33 2.60 -4.52 1.95
CA LYS A 33 3.87 -4.88 1.32
C LYS A 33 4.61 -5.94 2.12
N ASP A 34 4.71 -5.80 3.43
CA ASP A 34 5.45 -6.73 4.28
C ASP A 34 4.81 -8.12 4.27
N LEU A 35 3.48 -8.19 4.43
CA LEU A 35 2.71 -9.43 4.31
C LEU A 35 2.90 -10.10 2.94
N HIS A 36 2.81 -9.31 1.87
CA HIS A 36 3.03 -9.77 0.51
C HIS A 36 4.44 -10.33 0.32
N ASP A 37 5.46 -9.62 0.79
CA ASP A 37 6.85 -10.01 0.59
C ASP A 37 7.19 -11.29 1.35
N GLU A 38 6.66 -11.44 2.56
CA GLU A 38 6.79 -12.65 3.38
C GLU A 38 6.11 -13.86 2.73
N SER A 39 4.89 -13.71 2.22
CA SER A 39 4.05 -14.85 1.85
C SER A 39 3.99 -15.15 0.35
N CYS A 40 4.11 -14.15 -0.53
CA CYS A 40 3.84 -14.31 -1.96
C CYS A 40 5.09 -14.45 -2.83
N ILE A 41 6.19 -13.78 -2.46
CA ILE A 41 7.36 -13.64 -3.33
C ILE A 41 8.03 -14.97 -3.68
N ALA A 42 8.15 -15.90 -2.72
CA ALA A 42 8.81 -17.19 -2.97
C ALA A 42 8.08 -18.01 -4.05
N CYS A 43 6.76 -18.13 -3.92
CA CYS A 43 5.92 -18.81 -4.92
C CYS A 43 5.99 -18.08 -6.27
N HIS A 44 5.88 -16.74 -6.27
CA HIS A 44 5.91 -15.99 -7.51
C HIS A 44 7.27 -16.08 -8.22
N THR A 45 8.38 -16.08 -7.49
CA THR A 45 9.73 -16.28 -8.02
C THR A 45 9.81 -17.61 -8.77
N SER A 46 9.27 -18.68 -8.18
CA SER A 46 9.20 -20.02 -8.80
C SER A 46 8.36 -20.02 -10.09
N LEU A 47 7.23 -19.30 -10.10
CA LEU A 47 6.32 -19.23 -11.24
C LEU A 47 6.81 -18.34 -12.40
N THR A 48 7.82 -17.49 -12.16
CA THR A 48 8.20 -16.42 -13.08
C THR A 48 9.67 -16.44 -13.45
N ASN A 49 10.33 -17.60 -13.35
CA ASN A 49 11.76 -17.75 -13.66
C ASN A 49 12.63 -16.70 -12.93
N GLY A 50 12.33 -16.46 -11.66
CA GLY A 50 13.10 -15.55 -10.82
C GLY A 50 12.63 -14.09 -10.84
N GLN A 51 11.49 -13.75 -11.46
CA GLN A 51 11.00 -12.36 -11.59
C GLN A 51 9.63 -12.17 -10.90
N PRO A 52 9.57 -12.19 -9.55
CA PRO A 52 8.33 -12.37 -8.79
C PRO A 52 7.25 -11.33 -9.05
N THR A 53 7.60 -10.10 -9.42
CA THR A 53 6.64 -9.03 -9.68
C THR A 53 6.09 -9.04 -11.11
N SER A 54 6.74 -9.75 -12.04
CA SER A 54 6.33 -9.80 -13.45
C SER A 54 4.93 -10.40 -13.65
N ILE A 55 4.48 -11.25 -12.72
CA ILE A 55 3.14 -11.84 -12.72
C ILE A 55 2.02 -10.78 -12.64
N TYR A 56 2.29 -9.62 -12.03
CA TYR A 56 1.33 -8.52 -11.85
C TYR A 56 1.22 -7.60 -13.06
N THR A 57 2.25 -7.57 -13.91
CA THR A 57 2.35 -6.67 -15.07
C THR A 57 2.08 -7.37 -16.39
N ARG A 58 1.61 -8.62 -16.37
CA ARG A 58 1.27 -9.37 -17.58
C ARG A 58 0.13 -8.73 -18.36
N SER A 59 0.22 -8.75 -19.68
CA SER A 59 -0.77 -8.17 -20.59
C SER A 59 -2.11 -8.92 -20.57
N ASP A 60 -2.10 -10.21 -20.22
CA ASP A 60 -3.28 -11.08 -20.14
C ASP A 60 -3.94 -11.13 -18.74
N ARG A 61 -3.62 -10.15 -17.87
CA ARG A 61 -4.15 -10.10 -16.50
C ARG A 61 -5.68 -10.06 -16.47
N LYS A 62 -6.27 -10.95 -15.68
CA LYS A 62 -7.74 -11.16 -15.63
C LYS A 62 -8.46 -10.35 -14.53
N PHE A 63 -7.72 -9.83 -13.55
CA PHE A 63 -8.30 -9.14 -12.40
C PHE A 63 -8.25 -7.63 -12.60
N ASN A 64 -9.29 -7.09 -13.24
CA ASN A 64 -9.39 -5.67 -13.62
C ASN A 64 -10.35 -4.88 -12.72
N THR A 65 -10.69 -5.39 -11.54
CA THR A 65 -11.52 -4.73 -10.53
C THR A 65 -10.97 -5.00 -9.14
N LEU A 66 -11.21 -4.10 -8.18
CA LEU A 66 -10.79 -4.30 -6.78
C LEU A 66 -11.35 -5.61 -6.19
N LYS A 67 -12.62 -5.92 -6.47
CA LYS A 67 -13.26 -7.18 -6.05
C LYS A 67 -12.56 -8.41 -6.65
N GLY A 68 -12.14 -8.32 -7.92
CA GLY A 68 -11.39 -9.39 -8.58
C GLY A 68 -10.01 -9.57 -7.96
N LEU A 69 -9.29 -8.48 -7.70
CA LEU A 69 -7.98 -8.49 -7.07
C LEU A 69 -8.05 -9.07 -5.65
N ASN A 70 -9.03 -8.64 -4.85
CA ASN A 70 -9.25 -9.19 -3.51
C ASN A 70 -9.48 -10.71 -3.54
N LYS A 71 -10.33 -11.21 -4.45
CA LYS A 71 -10.51 -12.66 -4.64
C LYS A 71 -9.22 -13.37 -5.03
N GLN A 72 -8.36 -12.74 -5.82
CA GLN A 72 -7.07 -13.32 -6.19
C GLN A 72 -6.14 -13.38 -4.99
N VAL A 73 -6.03 -12.31 -4.19
CA VAL A 73 -5.21 -12.30 -2.97
C VAL A 73 -5.67 -13.35 -1.96
N MET A 74 -6.99 -13.51 -1.76
CA MET A 74 -7.54 -14.61 -0.95
C MET A 74 -7.13 -16.00 -1.46
N ARG A 75 -7.06 -16.20 -2.78
CA ARG A 75 -6.58 -17.47 -3.33
C ARG A 75 -5.08 -17.65 -3.07
N CYS A 76 -4.28 -16.61 -3.30
CA CYS A 76 -2.84 -16.65 -3.07
C CYS A 76 -2.51 -16.99 -1.62
N GLN A 77 -3.13 -16.31 -0.65
CA GLN A 77 -2.87 -16.52 0.78
C GLN A 77 -3.24 -17.96 1.20
N ASN A 78 -4.34 -18.50 0.68
CA ASN A 78 -4.71 -19.90 0.92
C ASN A 78 -3.71 -20.88 0.30
N SER A 79 -3.18 -20.59 -0.89
CA SER A 79 -2.19 -21.45 -1.56
C SER A 79 -0.85 -21.54 -0.82
N VAL A 80 -0.50 -20.51 -0.05
CA VAL A 80 0.73 -20.46 0.74
C VAL A 80 0.50 -20.66 2.24
N GLY A 81 -0.75 -20.87 2.67
CA GLY A 81 -1.11 -21.15 4.06
C GLY A 81 -0.94 -19.97 5.01
N ALA A 82 -1.04 -18.72 4.53
CA ALA A 82 -0.78 -17.53 5.33
C ALA A 82 -1.88 -17.21 6.36
N ASN A 83 -3.12 -17.69 6.15
CA ASN A 83 -4.25 -17.59 7.09
C ASN A 83 -4.55 -16.16 7.57
N TRP A 84 -4.54 -15.20 6.66
CA TRP A 84 -4.79 -13.79 6.97
C TRP A 84 -6.24 -13.48 7.33
N PHE A 85 -6.40 -12.47 8.19
CA PHE A 85 -7.69 -11.82 8.45
C PHE A 85 -8.07 -10.85 7.31
N ASP A 86 -9.33 -10.39 7.31
CA ASP A 86 -9.89 -9.57 6.24
C ASP A 86 -9.17 -8.22 6.05
N ASP A 87 -8.69 -7.61 7.13
CA ASP A 87 -7.92 -6.35 7.12
C ASP A 87 -6.53 -6.54 6.50
N GLN A 88 -5.83 -7.61 6.87
CA GLN A 88 -4.55 -7.99 6.26
C GLN A 88 -4.68 -8.27 4.77
N ILE A 89 -5.77 -8.93 4.35
CA ILE A 89 -6.09 -9.12 2.93
C ILE A 89 -6.32 -7.77 2.26
N ALA A 90 -7.06 -6.86 2.89
CA ALA A 90 -7.33 -5.53 2.36
C ALA A 90 -6.04 -4.71 2.18
N ASP A 91 -5.12 -4.76 3.14
CA ASP A 91 -3.83 -4.08 3.08
C ASP A 91 -2.97 -4.58 1.91
N VAL A 92 -2.88 -5.91 1.71
CA VAL A 92 -2.18 -6.50 0.56
C VAL A 92 -2.84 -6.09 -0.77
N VAL A 93 -4.17 -6.05 -0.82
CA VAL A 93 -4.92 -5.58 -2.00
C VAL A 93 -4.64 -4.11 -2.28
N GLU A 94 -4.61 -3.25 -1.24
CA GLU A 94 -4.29 -1.83 -1.38
C GLU A 94 -2.86 -1.64 -1.89
N TYR A 95 -1.88 -2.38 -1.33
CA TYR A 95 -0.51 -2.38 -1.81
C TYR A 95 -0.43 -2.78 -3.28
N LEU A 96 -1.02 -3.91 -3.68
CA LEU A 96 -0.97 -4.39 -5.05
C LEU A 96 -1.71 -3.46 -6.02
N ASN A 97 -2.84 -2.89 -5.60
CA ASN A 97 -3.57 -1.94 -6.43
C ASN A 97 -2.78 -0.65 -6.62
N THR A 98 -2.19 -0.14 -5.54
CA THR A 98 -1.39 1.07 -5.55
C THR A 98 -0.13 0.92 -6.38
N ASN A 99 0.49 -0.26 -6.46
CA ASN A 99 1.78 -0.40 -7.14
C ASN A 99 1.66 -0.98 -8.57
N TYR A 100 0.65 -1.81 -8.84
CA TYR A 100 0.58 -2.57 -10.10
C TYR A 100 -0.75 -2.45 -10.84
N TYR A 101 -1.88 -2.67 -10.15
CA TYR A 101 -3.16 -2.86 -10.85
C TYR A 101 -3.84 -1.55 -11.25
N LYS A 102 -3.85 -0.55 -10.36
CA LYS A 102 -4.48 0.77 -10.57
C LYS A 102 -5.95 0.69 -11.01
N VAL A 103 -6.67 -0.32 -10.53
CA VAL A 103 -8.09 -0.52 -10.80
C VAL A 103 -8.93 0.37 -9.89
N LYS A 104 -10.05 0.84 -10.43
CA LYS A 104 -11.04 1.65 -9.70
C LYS A 104 -12.00 0.77 -8.90
#